data_AF-A0AA37UPN2-F1
#
_entry.id   AF-A0AA37UPN2-F1
#
_cell.length_a   1.000
_cell.length_b   1.000
_cell.length_c   1.000
_cell.angle_alpha   90.00
_cell.angle_beta   90.00
_cell.angle_gamma   90.00
#
_symmetry.space_group_name_H-M   'P 1'
#
loop_
_entity.id
_entity.type
_entity.pdbx_description
1 polymer ?
#
loop_
_entity_poly.entity_id
_entity_poly.type
_entity_poly.pdbx_seq_one_letter_code
_entity_poly.pdbx_strand_id
1 'polypeptide(L)'
;MENVCTRLLEAPRSRLKADVPVAVCLLGGIDSSSVAGMVAHLMKQGHHLGSESLTVPSKMKCFTVHFDKGTGADESAVAHRTATWPGVDIHMVKMDEEALVARFDAQRVLSTVRTGHRT
;
A
#
# COMPACT_ATOMS: atom_id res chain seq x y z
N MET A 1 -19.67 9.79 22.71
CA MET A 1 -19.67 10.41 21.37
C MET A 1 -18.54 9.80 20.58
N GLU A 2 -18.82 9.30 19.38
CA GLU A 2 -17.82 8.75 18.48
C GLU A 2 -17.06 9.90 17.81
N ASN A 3 -15.72 9.92 17.89
CA ASN A 3 -14.89 10.99 17.34
C ASN A 3 -14.27 10.57 15.99
N VAL A 4 -13.62 11.52 15.31
CA VAL A 4 -12.98 11.29 14.01
C VAL A 4 -11.96 10.16 14.09
N CYS A 5 -11.14 10.10 15.15
CA CYS A 5 -10.13 9.06 15.32
C CYS A 5 -10.75 7.66 15.46
N THR A 6 -11.86 7.52 16.18
CA THR A 6 -12.59 6.24 16.30
C THR A 6 -13.06 5.76 14.93
N ARG A 7 -13.70 6.62 14.14
CA ARG A 7 -14.17 6.28 12.79
C ARG A 7 -13.02 5.97 11.84
N LEU A 8 -11.92 6.71 11.98
CA LEU A 8 -10.72 6.52 11.16
C LEU A 8 -10.04 5.19 11.46
N LEU A 9 -10.13 4.66 12.69
CA LEU A 9 -9.60 3.35 13.07
C LEU A 9 -10.52 2.19 12.68
N GLU A 10 -11.84 2.35 12.81
CA GLU A 10 -12.83 1.33 12.44
C GLU A 10 -12.87 1.08 10.92
N ALA A 11 -12.59 2.11 10.10
CA ALA A 11 -12.58 1.98 8.65
C ALA A 11 -11.50 0.99 8.13
N PRO A 12 -10.21 1.09 8.49
CA PRO A 12 -9.22 0.07 8.18
C PRO A 12 -9.61 -1.29 8.75
N ARG A 13 -10.05 -1.35 10.01
CA ARG A 13 -10.45 -2.62 10.67
C ARG A 13 -11.46 -3.42 9.86
N SER A 14 -12.47 -2.78 9.28
CA SER A 14 -13.45 -3.47 8.43
C SER A 14 -12.83 -3.97 7.11
N ARG A 15 -11.87 -3.23 6.56
CA ARG A 15 -11.19 -3.53 5.28
C ARG A 15 -10.05 -4.54 5.41
N LEU A 16 -9.59 -4.83 6.63
CA LEU A 16 -8.62 -5.87 6.89
C LEU A 16 -9.18 -7.28 6.68
N LYS A 17 -10.50 -7.47 6.72
CA LYS A 17 -11.13 -8.78 6.54
C LYS A 17 -11.16 -9.15 5.06
N ALA A 18 -10.32 -10.11 4.67
CA ALA A 18 -10.31 -10.69 3.34
C ALA A 18 -9.78 -12.13 3.40
N ASP A 19 -10.24 -13.00 2.50
CA ASP A 19 -9.76 -14.39 2.39
C ASP A 19 -8.43 -14.50 1.60
N VAL A 20 -7.84 -13.35 1.25
CA VAL A 20 -6.60 -13.23 0.47
C VAL A 20 -5.60 -12.33 1.19
N PRO A 21 -4.30 -12.39 0.85
CA PRO A 21 -3.31 -11.49 1.42
C PRO A 21 -3.63 -10.02 1.11
N VAL A 22 -3.48 -9.15 2.10
CA VAL A 22 -3.71 -7.71 1.99
C VAL A 22 -2.40 -6.98 2.30
N ALA A 23 -2.15 -5.89 1.57
CA ALA A 23 -0.98 -5.04 1.73
C ALA A 23 -1.39 -3.56 1.74
N VAL A 24 -0.49 -2.69 2.21
CA VAL A 24 -0.72 -1.24 2.24
C VAL A 24 0.16 -0.52 1.22
N CYS A 25 -0.42 0.40 0.46
CA CYS A 25 0.36 1.36 -0.33
C CYS A 25 0.88 2.45 0.61
N LEU A 26 2.20 2.57 0.72
CA LEU A 26 2.87 3.50 1.64
C LEU A 26 3.73 4.50 0.86
N LEU A 27 3.20 5.70 0.71
CA LEU A 27 3.90 6.85 0.14
C LEU A 27 4.44 7.75 1.27
N GLY A 28 5.04 8.89 0.92
CA GLY A 28 5.53 9.86 1.89
C GLY A 28 4.44 10.68 2.57
N GLY A 29 3.20 10.62 2.06
CA GLY A 29 2.05 11.37 2.57
C GLY A 29 1.52 10.91 3.93
N ILE A 30 0.85 11.83 4.63
CA ILE A 30 0.23 11.59 5.94
C ILE A 30 -0.91 10.59 5.87
N ASP A 31 -1.66 10.55 4.76
CA ASP A 31 -2.82 9.68 4.61
C ASP A 31 -2.41 8.20 4.62
N SER A 32 -1.47 7.83 3.74
CA SER A 32 -0.93 6.47 3.68
C SER A 32 -0.17 6.10 4.95
N SER A 33 0.57 7.05 5.54
CA SER A 33 1.29 6.84 6.80
C SER A 33 0.33 6.55 7.96
N SER A 34 -0.80 7.27 8.01
CA SER A 34 -1.84 7.09 9.02
C SER A 34 -2.50 5.72 8.87
N VAL A 35 -2.83 5.31 7.64
CA VAL A 35 -3.35 3.95 7.37
C VAL A 35 -2.36 2.89 7.80
N ALA A 36 -1.08 3.01 7.42
CA ALA A 36 -0.06 2.03 7.79
C ALA A 36 0.09 1.90 9.32
N GLY A 37 0.11 3.03 10.03
CA GLY A 37 0.16 3.07 11.50
C GLY A 37 -1.08 2.45 12.16
N MET A 38 -2.28 2.73 11.65
CA MET A 38 -3.53 2.15 12.15
C MET A 38 -3.59 0.65 11.95
N VAL A 39 -3.18 0.14 10.77
CA VAL A 39 -3.12 -1.31 10.51
C VAL A 39 -2.12 -1.99 11.43
N ALA A 40 -0.91 -1.43 11.56
CA ALA A 40 0.10 -1.96 12.48
C ALA A 40 -0.38 -1.96 13.94
N HIS A 41 -1.12 -0.92 14.36
CA HIS A 41 -1.74 -0.85 15.67
C HIS A 41 -2.81 -1.95 15.85
N LEU A 42 -3.72 -2.12 14.89
CA LEU A 42 -4.77 -3.15 14.93
C LEU A 42 -4.17 -4.56 14.97
N MET A 43 -3.10 -4.82 14.22
CA MET A 43 -2.37 -6.09 14.27
C MET A 43 -1.82 -6.36 15.68
N LYS A 44 -1.20 -5.36 16.32
CA LYS A 44 -0.76 -5.48 17.73
C LYS A 44 -1.91 -5.78 18.71
N GLN A 45 -3.15 -5.43 18.37
CA GLN A 45 -4.36 -5.78 19.14
C GLN A 45 -4.94 -7.17 18.79
N GLY A 46 -4.30 -7.94 17.91
CA GLY A 46 -4.73 -9.28 17.50
C GLY A 46 -5.66 -9.32 16.30
N HIS A 47 -5.80 -8.23 15.54
CA HIS A 47 -6.54 -8.26 14.27
C HIS A 47 -5.68 -8.84 13.14
N HIS A 48 -6.27 -9.74 12.36
CA HIS A 48 -5.65 -10.31 11.16
C HIS A 48 -5.71 -9.33 9.99
N LEU A 49 -4.68 -9.38 9.13
CA LEU A 49 -4.58 -8.63 7.87
C LEU A 49 -4.83 -9.58 6.70
N GLY A 50 -6.04 -9.55 6.14
CA GLY A 50 -6.46 -10.51 5.13
C GLY A 50 -6.36 -11.94 5.64
N SER A 51 -5.78 -12.81 4.81
CA SER A 51 -5.50 -14.21 5.14
C SER A 51 -4.23 -14.43 5.98
N GLU A 52 -3.56 -13.37 6.48
CA GLU A 52 -2.35 -13.52 7.28
C GLU A 52 -2.65 -14.09 8.67
N SER A 53 -2.00 -15.22 8.99
CA SER A 53 -2.20 -15.94 10.26
C SER A 53 -1.53 -15.24 11.44
N LEU A 54 -0.51 -14.42 11.18
CA LEU A 54 0.26 -13.73 12.20
C LEU A 54 -0.19 -12.27 12.32
N THR A 55 -0.41 -11.83 13.56
CA THR A 55 -0.86 -10.47 13.88
C THR A 55 0.29 -9.55 14.29
N VAL A 56 1.53 -9.85 13.86
CA VAL A 56 2.70 -9.01 14.18
C VAL A 56 2.98 -8.03 13.03
N PRO A 57 3.31 -6.75 13.32
CA PRO A 57 3.57 -5.75 12.28
C PRO A 57 4.63 -6.14 11.25
N SER A 58 5.64 -6.92 11.62
CA SER A 58 6.67 -7.40 10.69
C SER A 58 6.17 -8.36 9.60
N LYS A 59 4.90 -8.79 9.67
CA LYS A 59 4.22 -9.57 8.63
C LYS A 59 3.31 -8.71 7.73
N MET A 60 3.11 -7.45 8.08
CA MET A 60 2.46 -6.49 7.20
C MET A 60 3.40 -6.10 6.07
N LYS A 61 2.92 -6.25 4.84
CA LYS A 61 3.64 -5.79 3.64
C LYS A 61 3.15 -4.40 3.24
N CYS A 62 4.11 -3.51 3.05
CA CYS A 62 3.91 -2.21 2.43
C CYS A 62 4.56 -2.18 1.06
N PHE A 63 3.97 -1.45 0.13
CA PHE A 63 4.54 -1.20 -1.18
C PHE A 63 4.68 0.29 -1.40
N THR A 64 5.81 0.69 -1.97
CA THR A 64 6.07 2.07 -2.39
C THR A 64 6.71 2.08 -3.77
N VAL A 65 6.51 3.17 -4.49
CA VAL A 65 7.21 3.43 -5.74
C VAL A 65 8.37 4.37 -5.43
N HIS A 66 9.53 4.09 -6.01
CA HIS A 66 10.66 5.01 -5.92
C HIS A 66 11.18 5.35 -7.31
N PHE A 67 11.65 6.58 -7.44
CA PHE A 67 12.25 7.13 -8.66
C PHE A 67 13.76 7.27 -8.47
N ASP A 68 14.44 7.68 -9.54
CA ASP A 68 15.85 8.04 -9.44
C ASP A 68 16.03 9.29 -8.54
N LYS A 69 17.16 9.32 -7.83
CA LYS A 69 17.47 10.41 -6.89
C LYS A 69 17.62 11.73 -7.64
N GLY A 70 17.14 12.82 -7.02
CA GLY A 70 17.28 14.18 -7.56
C GLY A 70 16.11 14.64 -8.44
N THR A 71 15.10 13.80 -8.67
CA THR A 71 13.85 14.16 -9.38
C THR A 71 12.94 15.09 -8.58
N GLY A 72 13.13 15.18 -7.25
CA GLY A 72 12.26 15.93 -6.34
C GLY A 72 10.89 15.27 -6.07
N ALA A 73 10.55 14.21 -6.81
CA ALA A 73 9.30 13.46 -6.68
C ALA A 73 9.45 12.14 -5.91
N ASP A 74 10.67 11.75 -5.54
CA ASP A 74 10.93 10.51 -4.83
C ASP A 74 10.62 10.62 -3.33
N GLU A 75 9.52 10.01 -2.91
CA GLU A 75 9.08 9.96 -1.52
C GLU A 75 9.59 8.74 -0.74
N SER A 76 10.39 7.88 -1.39
CA SER A 76 10.79 6.56 -0.88
C SER A 76 11.51 6.64 0.47
N ALA A 77 12.31 7.68 0.69
CA ALA A 77 12.99 7.92 1.96
C ALA A 77 12.01 8.19 3.12
N VAL A 78 10.91 8.91 2.86
CA VAL A 78 9.87 9.16 3.86
C VAL A 78 9.10 7.88 4.13
N ALA A 79 8.66 7.18 3.08
CA ALA A 79 7.97 5.90 3.19
C ALA A 79 8.78 4.86 3.98
N HIS A 80 10.09 4.75 3.73
CA HIS A 80 10.99 3.85 4.46
C HIS A 80 11.06 4.18 5.95
N ARG A 81 11.19 5.46 6.31
CA ARG A 81 11.18 5.89 7.72
C ARG A 81 9.86 5.54 8.39
N THR A 82 8.73 5.79 7.71
CA THR A 82 7.40 5.43 8.22
C THR A 82 7.25 3.92 8.42
N ALA A 83 7.81 3.08 7.54
CA ALA A 83 7.77 1.63 7.69
C ALA A 83 8.68 1.10 8.81
N THR A 84 9.84 1.72 8.98
CA THR A 84 10.82 1.32 10.00
C THR A 84 10.30 1.53 11.42
N TRP A 85 9.54 2.62 11.66
CA TRP A 85 9.03 2.95 12.99
C TRP A 85 8.14 1.87 13.63
N PRO A 86 7.10 1.33 12.95
CA PRO A 86 6.31 0.21 13.46
C PRO A 86 6.93 -1.17 13.20
N GLY A 87 8.02 -1.24 12.41
CA GLY A 87 8.71 -2.47 12.04
C GLY A 87 7.96 -3.30 11.00
N VAL A 88 7.33 -2.65 10.00
CA VAL A 88 6.63 -3.33 8.90
C VAL A 88 7.59 -3.59 7.72
N ASP A 89 7.31 -4.63 6.93
CA ASP A 89 8.07 -4.93 5.72
C ASP A 89 7.68 -3.96 4.60
N ILE A 90 8.66 -3.38 3.90
CA ILE A 90 8.42 -2.43 2.80
C ILE A 90 9.15 -2.87 1.53
N HIS A 91 8.37 -3.07 0.48
CA HIS A 91 8.85 -3.37 -0.86
C HIS A 91 8.88 -2.11 -1.70
N MET A 92 10.08 -1.74 -2.16
CA MET A 92 10.30 -0.60 -3.04
C MET A 92 10.31 -1.06 -4.49
N VAL A 93 9.44 -0.46 -5.31
CA VAL A 93 9.35 -0.73 -6.75
C VAL A 93 9.98 0.44 -7.50
N LYS A 94 11.10 0.20 -8.20
CA LYS A 94 11.72 1.22 -9.05
C LYS A 94 10.80 1.53 -10.22
N MET A 95 10.55 2.82 -10.45
CA MET A 95 9.90 3.32 -11.65
C MET A 95 10.79 4.37 -12.30
N ASP A 96 11.39 4.01 -13.44
CA ASP A 96 12.03 4.94 -14.37
C ASP A 96 11.14 5.17 -15.60
N GLU A 97 11.61 6.02 -16.53
CA GLU A 97 10.86 6.37 -17.74
C GLU A 97 10.58 5.13 -18.59
N GLU A 98 11.57 4.27 -18.79
CA GLU A 98 11.44 3.03 -19.54
C GLU A 98 10.41 2.10 -18.90
N ALA A 99 10.45 1.93 -17.58
CA ALA A 99 9.49 1.14 -16.83
C ALA A 99 8.05 1.69 -16.92
N LEU A 100 7.91 3.01 -17.00
CA LEU A 100 6.63 3.69 -17.15
C LEU A 100 6.07 3.51 -18.57
N VAL A 101 6.88 3.78 -19.59
CA VAL A 101 6.50 3.63 -21.02
C VAL A 101 6.07 2.20 -21.32
N ALA A 102 6.86 1.20 -20.90
CA ALA A 102 6.54 -0.21 -21.12
C ALA A 102 5.16 -0.61 -20.54
N ARG A 103 4.76 -0.01 -19.42
CA ARG A 103 3.46 -0.28 -18.77
C ARG A 103 2.31 0.48 -19.42
N PHE A 104 2.55 1.69 -19.91
CA PHE A 104 1.56 2.44 -20.68
C PHE A 104 1.15 1.69 -21.96
N ASP A 105 2.12 1.14 -22.70
CA ASP A 105 1.84 0.41 -23.94
C ASP A 105 1.10 -0.92 -23.70
N ALA A 106 1.49 -1.66 -22.66
CA ALA A 106 0.76 -2.86 -22.24
C ALA A 106 -0.72 -2.57 -21.93
N GLN A 107 -1.02 -1.41 -21.33
CA GLN A 107 -2.38 -0.99 -21.02
C GLN A 107 -3.18 -0.63 -22.29
N ARG A 108 -2.54 -0.09 -23.34
CA ARG A 108 -3.18 0.17 -24.65
C ARG A 108 -3.56 -1.11 -25.39
N VAL A 109 -2.72 -2.14 -25.31
CA VAL A 109 -3.02 -3.44 -25.93
C VAL A 109 -4.23 -4.10 -25.25
N LEU A 110 -4.29 -4.06 -23.91
CA LEU A 110 -5.40 -4.63 -23.13
C LEU A 110 -6.74 -3.90 -23.36
N SER A 111 -6.72 -2.57 -23.51
CA SER A 111 -7.95 -1.82 -23.84
C SER A 111 -8.44 -2.08 -25.26
N THR A 112 -7.54 -2.32 -26.22
CA THR A 112 -7.90 -2.66 -27.60
C THR A 112 -8.50 -4.06 -27.72
N VAL A 113 -7.96 -5.05 -26.99
CA VAL A 113 -8.46 -6.44 -27.00
C VAL A 113 -9.85 -6.57 -26.36
N ARG A 114 -10.20 -5.74 -25.36
CA ARG A 114 -11.54 -5.78 -24.73
C ARG A 114 -12.67 -5.21 -25.58
N THR A 115 -12.36 -4.41 -26.59
CA THR A 115 -13.38 -3.81 -27.47
C THR A 115 -13.76 -4.72 -28.65
N GLY A 116 -13.06 -5.85 -28.85
CA GLY A 116 -13.27 -6.77 -29.98
C GLY A 116 -14.23 -7.93 -29.73
N HIS A 117 -14.99 -7.94 -28.64
CA HIS A 117 -15.94 -9.02 -28.32
C HIS A 117 -17.32 -8.49 -27.89
N ARG A 118 -17.95 -7.74 -28.79
CA ARG A 118 -19.41 -7.55 -28.85
C ARG A 118 -19.84 -7.32 -30.29
N THR A 119 -20.15 -8.40 -30.98
CA THR A 119 -21.10 -8.45 -32.11
C THR A 119 -21.81 -9.78 -32.04
#